data_AF-A0A1Y5THN0-F1
#
_entry.id   AF-A0A1Y5THN0-F1
#
_cell.length_a   1.000
_cell.length_b   1.000
_cell.length_c   1.000
_cell.angle_alpha   90.00
_cell.angle_beta   90.00
_cell.angle_gamma   90.00
#
_symmetry.space_group_name_H-M   'P 1'
#
loop_
_entity.id
_entity.type
_entity.pdbx_description
1 polymer ?
#
loop_
_entity_poly.entity_id
_entity_poly.type
_entity_poly.pdbx_seq_one_letter_code
_entity_poly.pdbx_strand_id
1 'polypeptide(L)'
;MRLTKAELAGRVEPFLLARMPDRPDGFALREYRPQVTAGRLDLGVKLAYLRSLDGPPGTFHEALYDAHIAAFSLGDMAEPGDVTKADLGTFKTRFAALAASIEAGGFDPDTTLVPLASDGTILNGAHRTAAAIHHGRPLVGVETGLDPVRYDHRFFRSRGMPEEAIDAAALAHVAAAPHAAVALLWPAAPNAEDKVEAILGPVAHRKAVRLSPRGGHNLMSQVYAGEAWLGPPEQDHPGIAAKMVPCFSGSQPLRVLVFDVAPGRDRIAAKEEVRALFGLGKHSIHITDTHAEAVDLARLLLNPSSVHMLNHAMPNRFVQVRRMAEDFRQLLDRSDMSPEEVAIDSGMVLGLYGIRAPSDLDYIAARPGPDAGEIEWHDGRRHGPAVADMLADPRNHLHYWGLRFVSLARVAEMKEQRRAGRDAEDLVQIAPLLRESSRGAAWRSLVYRLRFAQSRVRRTVIRGLGAVGLKEHVKTLRASLRGNR
;
A
#
# COMPACT_ATOMS: atom_id res chain seq x y z
N MET A 1 32.44 -10.63 -12.96
CA MET A 1 32.30 -11.93 -13.64
C MET A 1 31.32 -11.78 -14.79
N ARG A 2 31.55 -12.43 -15.94
CA ARG A 2 30.60 -12.45 -17.06
C ARG A 2 30.30 -13.90 -17.43
N LEU A 3 29.06 -14.17 -17.82
CA LEU A 3 28.63 -15.49 -18.30
C LEU A 3 28.13 -15.40 -19.73
N THR A 4 28.49 -16.37 -20.55
CA THR A 4 27.93 -16.56 -21.90
C THR A 4 26.46 -16.95 -21.81
N LYS A 5 25.73 -16.80 -22.92
CA LYS A 5 24.32 -17.21 -23.03
C LYS A 5 24.13 -18.72 -22.74
N ALA A 6 25.12 -19.54 -23.08
CA ALA A 6 25.12 -20.97 -22.81
C ALA A 6 25.27 -21.27 -21.31
N GLU A 7 26.16 -20.57 -20.61
CA GLU A 7 26.37 -20.72 -19.16
C GLU A 7 25.17 -20.21 -18.34
N LEU A 8 24.37 -19.29 -18.89
CA LEU A 8 23.13 -18.85 -18.27
C LEU A 8 21.97 -19.86 -18.42
N ALA A 9 22.08 -20.84 -19.31
CA ALA A 9 21.06 -21.86 -19.49
C ALA A 9 20.89 -22.67 -18.20
N GLY A 10 19.65 -22.78 -17.71
CA GLY A 10 19.33 -23.44 -16.44
C GLY A 10 19.39 -22.53 -15.20
N ARG A 11 20.04 -21.37 -15.28
CA ARG A 11 20.09 -20.37 -14.19
C ARG A 11 19.10 -19.21 -14.40
N VAL A 12 18.63 -19.00 -15.63
CA VAL A 12 17.67 -17.97 -16.05
C VAL A 12 16.53 -18.61 -16.83
N GLU A 13 15.32 -18.05 -16.77
CA GLU A 13 14.14 -18.64 -17.43
C GLU A 13 14.29 -18.67 -18.97
N PRO A 14 13.96 -19.80 -19.65
CA PRO A 14 14.20 -19.97 -21.09
C PRO A 14 13.60 -18.89 -21.99
N PHE A 15 12.42 -18.37 -21.64
CA PHE A 15 11.75 -17.33 -22.42
C PHE A 15 12.47 -15.97 -22.37
N LEU A 16 13.25 -15.71 -21.31
CA LEU A 16 14.10 -14.51 -21.22
C LEU A 16 15.39 -14.73 -21.99
N LEU A 17 16.03 -15.90 -21.83
CA LEU A 17 17.22 -16.27 -22.61
C LEU A 17 16.99 -16.13 -24.11
N ALA A 18 15.83 -16.58 -24.61
CA ALA A 18 15.47 -16.46 -26.03
C ALA A 18 15.38 -15.00 -26.52
N ARG A 19 15.08 -14.05 -25.64
CA ARG A 19 14.97 -12.61 -25.95
C ARG A 19 16.27 -11.85 -25.76
N MET A 20 17.20 -12.40 -25.00
CA MET A 20 18.48 -11.76 -24.70
C MET A 20 19.31 -11.60 -25.98
N PRO A 21 19.93 -10.42 -26.20
CA PRO A 21 20.77 -10.18 -27.37
C PRO A 21 21.97 -11.13 -27.36
N ASP A 22 22.46 -11.52 -28.53
CA ASP A 22 23.70 -12.30 -28.59
C ASP A 22 24.89 -11.38 -28.27
N ARG A 23 25.57 -11.66 -27.16
CA ARG A 23 26.73 -10.90 -26.67
C ARG A 23 27.93 -11.83 -26.58
N PRO A 24 28.90 -11.74 -27.50
CA PRO A 24 30.10 -12.57 -27.49
C PRO A 24 30.91 -12.43 -26.19
N ASP A 25 30.95 -11.22 -25.65
CA ASP A 25 31.67 -10.91 -24.41
C ASP A 25 30.91 -11.33 -23.13
N GLY A 26 29.77 -12.01 -23.26
CA GLY A 26 28.92 -12.45 -22.16
C GLY A 26 28.09 -11.34 -21.50
N PHE A 27 27.37 -11.73 -20.46
CA PHE A 27 26.49 -10.88 -19.65
C PHE A 27 27.11 -10.63 -18.28
N ALA A 28 27.09 -9.38 -17.84
CA ALA A 28 27.62 -9.00 -16.54
C ALA A 28 26.74 -9.55 -15.41
N LEU A 29 27.41 -10.08 -14.39
CA LEU A 29 26.79 -10.40 -13.12
C LEU A 29 27.04 -9.28 -12.12
N ARG A 30 26.02 -9.01 -11.31
CA ARG A 30 26.06 -7.99 -10.26
C ARG A 30 25.51 -8.56 -8.98
N GLU A 31 26.32 -8.56 -7.92
CA GLU A 31 25.80 -8.73 -6.57
C GLU A 31 25.20 -7.40 -6.08
N TYR A 32 24.02 -7.45 -5.47
CA TYR A 32 23.34 -6.27 -4.98
C TYR A 32 22.39 -6.61 -3.82
N ARG A 33 22.08 -5.60 -3.01
CA ARG A 33 20.99 -5.68 -2.04
C ARG A 33 19.69 -5.25 -2.74
N PRO A 34 18.71 -6.15 -2.90
CA PRO A 34 17.46 -5.81 -3.57
C PRO A 34 16.67 -4.77 -2.78
N GLN A 35 15.85 -4.01 -3.50
CA GLN A 35 14.94 -3.02 -2.95
C GLN A 35 13.59 -3.09 -3.67
N VAL A 36 12.53 -2.65 -3.01
CA VAL A 36 11.22 -2.48 -3.65
C VAL A 36 11.30 -1.27 -4.58
N THR A 37 10.68 -1.39 -5.76
CA THR A 37 10.67 -0.31 -6.78
C THR A 37 9.26 -0.05 -7.26
N ALA A 38 8.95 1.21 -7.60
CA ALA A 38 7.62 1.66 -8.00
C ALA A 38 7.04 0.89 -9.21
N GLY A 39 7.90 0.39 -10.11
CA GLY A 39 7.48 -0.45 -11.23
C GLY A 39 7.09 -1.89 -10.85
N ARG A 40 7.27 -2.28 -9.58
CA ARG A 40 7.16 -3.65 -9.08
C ARG A 40 6.32 -3.70 -7.79
N LEU A 41 5.10 -3.17 -7.86
CA LEU A 41 4.13 -3.17 -6.76
C LEU A 41 3.87 -4.58 -6.20
N ASP A 42 4.06 -5.60 -7.04
CA ASP A 42 3.97 -7.01 -6.70
C ASP A 42 4.97 -7.47 -5.63
N LEU A 43 6.10 -6.77 -5.45
CA LEU A 43 7.05 -7.01 -4.37
C LEU A 43 6.47 -6.59 -3.01
N GLY A 44 5.73 -5.48 -2.97
CA GLY A 44 5.04 -5.02 -1.75
C GLY A 44 4.07 -6.07 -1.21
N VAL A 45 3.29 -6.70 -2.10
CA VAL A 45 2.37 -7.80 -1.73
C VAL A 45 3.12 -9.01 -1.17
N LYS A 46 4.20 -9.42 -1.85
CA LYS A 46 5.01 -10.58 -1.43
C LYS A 46 5.68 -10.36 -0.08
N LEU A 47 6.16 -9.14 0.17
CA LEU A 47 6.74 -8.75 1.46
C LEU A 47 5.69 -8.73 2.58
N ALA A 48 4.49 -8.21 2.31
CA ALA A 48 3.40 -8.24 3.28
C ALA A 48 3.01 -9.68 3.66
N TYR A 49 2.98 -10.59 2.67
CA TYR A 49 2.77 -12.02 2.92
C TYR A 49 3.89 -12.63 3.78
N LEU A 50 5.17 -12.44 3.43
CA LEU A 50 6.27 -13.02 4.22
C LEU A 50 6.28 -12.52 5.67
N ARG A 51 6.13 -11.21 5.90
CA ARG A 51 6.04 -10.63 7.25
C ARG A 51 4.87 -11.19 8.07
N SER A 52 3.78 -11.60 7.40
CA SER A 52 2.65 -12.22 8.10
C SER A 52 2.95 -13.62 8.62
N LEU A 53 3.97 -14.30 8.08
CA LEU A 53 4.40 -15.61 8.55
C LEU A 53 5.19 -15.56 9.87
N ASP A 54 5.81 -14.41 10.18
CA ASP A 54 6.54 -14.18 11.44
C ASP A 54 5.61 -13.83 12.61
N GLY A 55 4.37 -13.43 12.28
CA GLY A 55 3.39 -12.93 13.23
C GLY A 55 2.33 -13.96 13.62
N PRO A 56 1.34 -13.55 14.43
CA PRO A 56 0.18 -14.37 14.71
C PRO A 56 -0.59 -14.69 13.41
N PRO A 57 -1.24 -15.87 13.33
CA PRO A 57 -1.94 -16.30 12.12
C PRO A 57 -3.12 -15.38 11.80
N GLY A 58 -3.24 -14.99 10.53
CA GLY A 58 -4.31 -14.17 9.99
C GLY A 58 -4.56 -14.48 8.52
N THR A 59 -5.74 -14.14 8.01
CA THR A 59 -6.20 -14.49 6.66
C THR A 59 -6.05 -13.35 5.65
N PHE A 60 -5.91 -12.11 6.10
CA PHE A 60 -5.88 -10.94 5.22
C PHE A 60 -4.71 -10.96 4.22
N HIS A 61 -3.49 -11.20 4.70
CA HIS A 61 -2.30 -11.19 3.84
C HIS A 61 -2.30 -12.35 2.84
N GLU A 62 -2.86 -13.50 3.21
CA GLU A 62 -3.10 -14.60 2.28
C GLU A 62 -4.09 -14.19 1.19
N ALA A 63 -5.22 -13.59 1.56
CA ALA A 63 -6.21 -13.13 0.59
C ALA A 63 -5.65 -12.04 -0.34
N LEU A 64 -4.80 -11.15 0.18
CA LEU A 64 -4.08 -10.15 -0.61
C LEU A 64 -3.12 -10.80 -1.62
N TYR A 65 -2.35 -11.79 -1.17
CA TYR A 65 -1.44 -12.55 -2.01
C TYR A 65 -2.20 -13.32 -3.11
N ASP A 66 -3.30 -13.98 -2.76
CA ASP A 66 -4.14 -14.74 -3.68
C ASP A 66 -4.76 -13.81 -4.75
N ALA A 67 -5.25 -12.62 -4.35
CA ALA A 67 -5.76 -11.62 -5.28
C ALA A 67 -4.67 -11.13 -6.25
N HIS A 68 -3.44 -10.93 -5.76
CA HIS A 68 -2.28 -10.60 -6.58
C HIS A 68 -1.94 -11.72 -7.58
N ILE A 69 -1.88 -12.99 -7.14
CA ILE A 69 -1.57 -14.12 -8.01
C ILE A 69 -2.67 -14.30 -9.07
N ALA A 70 -3.94 -14.16 -8.69
CA ALA A 70 -5.07 -14.19 -9.62
C ALA A 70 -4.96 -13.10 -10.69
N ALA A 71 -4.64 -11.87 -10.29
CA ALA A 71 -4.42 -10.78 -11.23
C ALA A 71 -3.20 -11.04 -12.13
N PHE A 72 -2.08 -11.50 -11.57
CA PHE A 72 -0.83 -11.73 -12.31
C PHE A 72 -0.98 -12.85 -13.36
N SER A 73 -1.64 -13.95 -12.97
CA SER A 73 -1.89 -15.13 -13.80
C SER A 73 -3.16 -15.03 -14.64
N LEU A 74 -3.92 -13.92 -14.59
CA LEU A 74 -5.23 -13.75 -15.21
C LEU A 74 -6.23 -14.88 -14.86
N GLY A 75 -6.18 -15.36 -13.61
CA GLY A 75 -7.06 -16.39 -13.07
C GLY A 75 -6.71 -17.83 -13.46
N ASP A 76 -5.65 -18.04 -14.24
CA ASP A 76 -5.13 -19.40 -14.53
C ASP A 76 -4.35 -19.96 -13.31
N MET A 77 -4.02 -19.09 -12.34
CA MET A 77 -3.27 -19.43 -11.12
C MET A 77 -1.95 -20.15 -11.43
N ALA A 78 -1.29 -19.75 -12.52
CA ALA A 78 -0.01 -20.27 -12.96
C ALA A 78 0.93 -19.12 -13.30
N GLU A 79 2.21 -19.24 -12.92
CA GLU A 79 3.25 -18.31 -13.35
C GLU A 79 3.59 -18.51 -14.84
N PRO A 80 4.04 -17.47 -15.55
CA PRO A 80 4.57 -17.61 -16.90
C PRO A 80 5.79 -18.56 -16.90
N GLY A 81 5.58 -19.84 -17.24
CA GLY A 81 6.65 -20.84 -17.32
C GLY A 81 6.42 -22.13 -16.54
N ASP A 82 5.44 -22.17 -15.62
CA ASP A 82 5.01 -23.41 -14.95
C ASP A 82 3.67 -23.86 -15.54
N VAL A 83 3.65 -25.01 -16.23
CA VAL A 83 2.50 -25.55 -16.97
C VAL A 83 1.63 -26.46 -16.08
N THR A 84 2.03 -26.70 -14.84
CA THR A 84 1.23 -27.47 -13.90
C THR A 84 0.16 -26.58 -13.26
N LYS A 85 -1.09 -27.07 -13.18
CA LYS A 85 -2.15 -26.43 -12.39
C LYS A 85 -1.76 -26.51 -10.91
N ALA A 86 -0.84 -25.66 -10.48
CA ALA A 86 -0.47 -25.57 -9.08
C ALA A 86 -1.62 -24.89 -8.33
N ASP A 87 -2.14 -25.59 -7.33
CA ASP A 87 -3.07 -25.02 -6.37
C ASP A 87 -2.42 -23.81 -5.67
N LEU A 88 -3.21 -22.79 -5.30
CA LEU A 88 -2.72 -21.60 -4.59
C LEU A 88 -1.96 -21.96 -3.32
N GLY A 89 -2.40 -23.00 -2.62
CA GLY A 89 -1.70 -23.55 -1.46
C GLY A 89 -0.27 -23.96 -1.80
N THR A 90 -0.07 -24.64 -2.94
CA THR A 90 1.26 -25.05 -3.41
C THR A 90 2.15 -23.83 -3.70
N PHE A 91 1.62 -22.76 -4.30
CA PHE A 91 2.38 -21.51 -4.51
C PHE A 91 2.85 -20.90 -3.20
N LYS A 92 1.95 -20.82 -2.21
CA LYS A 92 2.25 -20.26 -0.89
C LYS A 92 3.29 -21.09 -0.14
N THR A 93 3.16 -22.42 -0.14
CA THR A 93 4.13 -23.33 0.47
C THR A 93 5.51 -23.24 -0.19
N ARG A 94 5.56 -23.22 -1.54
CA ARG A 94 6.82 -23.06 -2.27
C ARG A 94 7.48 -21.72 -1.97
N PHE A 95 6.70 -20.65 -1.84
CA PHE A 95 7.24 -19.34 -1.50
C PHE A 95 7.81 -19.30 -0.07
N ALA A 96 7.07 -19.83 0.91
CA ALA A 96 7.54 -19.92 2.29
C ALA A 96 8.83 -20.77 2.39
N ALA A 97 8.89 -21.91 1.69
CA ALA A 97 10.09 -22.75 1.65
C ALA A 97 11.28 -22.04 1.00
N LEU A 98 11.05 -21.28 -0.07
CA LEU A 98 12.10 -20.45 -0.71
C LEU A 98 12.63 -19.38 0.26
N ALA A 99 11.74 -18.71 1.00
CA ALA A 99 12.13 -17.71 1.97
C ALA A 99 13.01 -18.32 3.08
N ALA A 100 12.56 -19.43 3.68
CA ALA A 100 13.33 -20.18 4.68
C ALA A 100 14.69 -20.67 4.14
N SER A 101 14.76 -21.09 2.88
CA SER A 101 16.02 -21.47 2.24
C SER A 101 17.00 -20.28 2.12
N ILE A 102 16.50 -19.11 1.74
CA ILE A 102 17.32 -17.89 1.62
C ILE A 102 17.75 -17.39 3.01
N GLU A 103 16.90 -17.53 4.02
CA GLU A 103 17.24 -17.23 5.40
C GLU A 103 18.39 -18.10 5.91
N ALA A 104 18.28 -19.43 5.74
CA ALA A 104 19.23 -20.41 6.27
C ALA A 104 20.56 -20.45 5.49
N GLY A 105 20.49 -20.48 4.15
CA GLY A 105 21.65 -20.73 3.29
C GLY A 105 22.10 -19.53 2.45
N GLY A 106 21.34 -18.42 2.45
CA GLY A 106 21.57 -17.32 1.51
C GLY A 106 21.08 -17.62 0.09
N PHE A 107 21.42 -16.73 -0.84
CA PHE A 107 21.10 -16.90 -2.26
C PHE A 107 22.22 -17.66 -2.97
N ASP A 108 21.86 -18.70 -3.70
CA ASP A 108 22.81 -19.52 -4.46
C ASP A 108 22.83 -19.14 -5.96
N PRO A 109 23.87 -18.41 -6.43
CA PRO A 109 23.99 -18.00 -7.83
C PRO A 109 24.35 -19.13 -8.80
N ASP A 110 24.73 -20.31 -8.29
CA ASP A 110 25.01 -21.48 -9.13
C ASP A 110 23.74 -22.23 -9.53
N THR A 111 22.68 -22.13 -8.73
CA THR A 111 21.37 -22.70 -9.06
C THR A 111 20.48 -21.72 -9.81
N THR A 112 20.50 -20.43 -9.47
CA THR A 112 19.61 -19.45 -10.11
C THR A 112 20.18 -18.04 -10.08
N LEU A 113 19.82 -17.23 -11.07
CA LEU A 113 20.15 -15.81 -11.14
C LEU A 113 18.87 -14.96 -11.23
N VAL A 114 18.97 -13.70 -10.83
CA VAL A 114 17.86 -12.74 -11.00
C VAL A 114 18.07 -11.92 -12.28
N PRO A 115 17.21 -12.07 -13.31
CA PRO A 115 17.36 -11.32 -14.55
C PRO A 115 17.02 -9.85 -14.33
N LEU A 116 17.97 -8.97 -14.63
CA LEU A 116 17.85 -7.51 -14.51
C LEU A 116 17.63 -6.88 -15.90
N ALA A 117 16.76 -5.89 -15.94
CA ALA A 117 16.51 -5.03 -17.07
C ALA A 117 17.67 -4.04 -17.29
N SER A 118 17.60 -3.28 -18.39
CA SER A 118 18.56 -2.23 -18.73
C SER A 118 18.66 -1.11 -17.68
N ASP A 119 17.59 -0.87 -16.91
CA ASP A 119 17.56 0.09 -15.80
C ASP A 119 17.90 -0.55 -14.44
N GLY A 120 18.28 -1.83 -14.42
CA GLY A 120 18.59 -2.58 -13.21
C GLY A 120 17.37 -3.12 -12.45
N THR A 121 16.14 -2.83 -12.89
CA THR A 121 14.94 -3.42 -12.27
C THR A 121 14.81 -4.90 -12.61
N ILE A 122 14.16 -5.66 -11.74
CA ILE A 122 14.00 -7.11 -11.94
C ILE A 122 12.97 -7.41 -13.05
N LEU A 123 13.31 -8.31 -13.98
CA LEU A 123 12.42 -8.80 -15.03
C LEU A 123 11.59 -10.01 -14.58
N ASN A 124 12.19 -10.84 -13.72
CA ASN A 124 11.60 -12.02 -13.10
C ASN A 124 12.27 -12.30 -11.75
N GLY A 125 11.84 -13.34 -11.03
CA GLY A 125 12.40 -13.71 -9.73
C GLY A 125 11.82 -12.92 -8.56
N ALA A 126 10.57 -12.43 -8.68
CA ALA A 126 9.91 -11.60 -7.68
C ALA A 126 9.90 -12.21 -6.27
N HIS A 127 9.69 -13.52 -6.16
CA HIS A 127 9.72 -14.25 -4.90
C HIS A 127 11.13 -14.32 -4.31
N ARG A 128 12.15 -14.59 -5.14
CA ARG A 128 13.57 -14.57 -4.73
C ARG A 128 13.96 -13.18 -4.22
N THR A 129 13.52 -12.14 -4.93
CA THR A 129 13.70 -10.74 -4.55
C THR A 129 13.01 -10.40 -3.23
N ALA A 130 11.74 -10.74 -3.07
CA ALA A 130 10.99 -10.45 -1.84
C ALA A 130 11.58 -11.18 -0.62
N ALA A 131 11.94 -12.46 -0.76
CA ALA A 131 12.58 -13.23 0.29
C ALA A 131 13.95 -12.65 0.70
N ALA A 132 14.77 -12.26 -0.26
CA ALA A 132 16.06 -11.64 0.03
C ALA A 132 15.92 -10.25 0.68
N ILE A 133 14.94 -9.44 0.27
CA ILE A 133 14.61 -8.18 0.96
C ILE A 133 14.18 -8.47 2.41
N HIS A 134 13.30 -9.44 2.61
CA HIS A 134 12.75 -9.80 3.91
C HIS A 134 13.82 -10.22 4.93
N HIS A 135 14.77 -11.06 4.51
CA HIS A 135 15.86 -11.53 5.38
C HIS A 135 17.14 -10.68 5.29
N GLY A 136 17.13 -9.54 4.60
CA GLY A 136 18.29 -8.66 4.45
C GLY A 136 19.49 -9.32 3.73
N ARG A 137 19.24 -10.28 2.83
CA ARG A 137 20.26 -11.02 2.09
C ARG A 137 20.57 -10.38 0.72
N PRO A 138 21.84 -10.41 0.25
CA PRO A 138 22.16 -9.99 -1.12
C PRO A 138 21.66 -11.02 -2.15
N LEU A 139 21.59 -10.59 -3.40
CA LEU A 139 21.27 -11.40 -4.57
C LEU A 139 22.33 -11.22 -5.65
N VAL A 140 22.46 -12.21 -6.54
CA VAL A 140 23.22 -12.06 -7.77
C VAL A 140 22.27 -11.94 -8.95
N GLY A 141 22.34 -10.80 -9.63
CA GLY A 141 21.57 -10.51 -10.83
C GLY A 141 22.43 -10.61 -12.09
N VAL A 142 21.77 -10.84 -13.22
CA VAL A 142 22.38 -10.81 -14.56
C VAL A 142 21.81 -9.67 -15.38
N GLU A 143 22.67 -8.83 -15.92
CA GLU A 143 22.28 -7.69 -16.75
C GLU A 143 21.90 -8.16 -18.16
N THR A 144 20.60 -8.32 -18.40
CA THR A 144 20.11 -8.93 -19.65
C THR A 144 20.13 -7.97 -20.84
N GLY A 145 20.15 -6.66 -20.58
CA GLY A 145 19.97 -5.62 -21.60
C GLY A 145 18.55 -5.50 -22.16
N LEU A 146 17.57 -6.20 -21.58
CA LEU A 146 16.16 -6.12 -21.98
C LEU A 146 15.47 -4.91 -21.34
N ASP A 147 14.41 -4.44 -21.98
CA ASP A 147 13.57 -3.36 -21.44
C ASP A 147 12.86 -3.76 -20.14
N PRO A 148 12.68 -2.80 -19.20
CA PRO A 148 12.01 -3.05 -17.94
C PRO A 148 10.55 -3.45 -18.11
N VAL A 149 10.07 -4.28 -17.19
CA VAL A 149 8.65 -4.66 -17.08
C VAL A 149 7.97 -3.81 -16.02
N ARG A 150 6.70 -3.45 -16.25
CA ARG A 150 5.90 -2.66 -15.31
C ARG A 150 4.75 -3.50 -14.75
N TYR A 151 4.88 -3.85 -13.47
CA TYR A 151 3.86 -4.47 -12.62
C TYR A 151 3.43 -3.45 -11.55
N ASP A 152 2.98 -2.27 -12.00
CA ASP A 152 2.51 -1.17 -11.17
C ASP A 152 1.01 -1.31 -10.83
N HIS A 153 0.45 -0.32 -10.12
CA HIS A 153 -0.98 -0.29 -9.81
C HIS A 153 -1.87 -0.37 -11.07
N ARG A 154 -1.45 0.20 -12.21
CA ARG A 154 -2.22 0.16 -13.47
C ARG A 154 -2.27 -1.26 -14.02
N PHE A 155 -1.16 -1.98 -13.97
CA PHE A 155 -1.08 -3.38 -14.35
C PHE A 155 -2.09 -4.22 -13.58
N PHE A 156 -2.10 -4.11 -12.24
CA PHE A 156 -2.98 -4.89 -11.37
C PHE A 156 -4.45 -4.47 -11.47
N ARG A 157 -4.74 -3.17 -11.50
CA ARG A 157 -6.09 -2.62 -11.72
C ARG A 157 -6.69 -3.11 -13.03
N SER A 158 -5.91 -3.09 -14.12
CA SER A 158 -6.39 -3.54 -15.43
C SER A 158 -6.69 -5.04 -15.49
N ARG A 159 -6.10 -5.83 -14.59
CA ARG A 159 -6.33 -7.27 -14.46
C ARG A 159 -7.35 -7.63 -13.39
N GLY A 160 -8.04 -6.62 -12.85
CA GLY A 160 -9.09 -6.82 -11.87
C GLY A 160 -8.54 -7.27 -10.53
N MET A 161 -7.46 -6.68 -10.02
CA MET A 161 -7.18 -6.69 -8.58
C MET A 161 -8.08 -5.64 -7.90
N PRO A 162 -8.71 -5.92 -6.73
CA PRO A 162 -9.55 -4.95 -6.04
C PRO A 162 -8.78 -3.68 -5.66
N GLU A 163 -9.41 -2.51 -5.69
CA GLU A 163 -8.71 -1.25 -5.35
C GLU A 163 -8.20 -1.26 -3.90
N GLU A 164 -8.94 -1.86 -2.98
CA GLU A 164 -8.53 -2.00 -1.57
C GLU A 164 -7.27 -2.87 -1.43
N ALA A 165 -7.12 -3.88 -2.29
CA ALA A 165 -5.94 -4.72 -2.32
C ALA A 165 -4.75 -3.99 -2.97
N ILE A 166 -4.98 -3.15 -3.98
CA ILE A 166 -3.95 -2.29 -4.58
C ILE A 166 -3.49 -1.23 -3.57
N ASP A 167 -4.43 -0.63 -2.82
CA ASP A 167 -4.13 0.31 -1.74
C ASP A 167 -3.27 -0.36 -0.64
N ALA A 168 -3.62 -1.59 -0.22
CA ALA A 168 -2.82 -2.36 0.73
C ALA A 168 -1.42 -2.70 0.17
N ALA A 169 -1.32 -3.07 -1.11
CA ALA A 169 -0.05 -3.30 -1.77
C ALA A 169 0.83 -2.04 -1.83
N ALA A 170 0.22 -0.88 -2.09
CA ALA A 170 0.90 0.41 -2.12
C ALA A 170 1.35 0.84 -0.72
N LEU A 171 0.54 0.59 0.31
CA LEU A 171 0.94 0.81 1.69
C LEU A 171 2.14 -0.07 2.07
N ALA A 172 2.11 -1.36 1.72
CA ALA A 172 3.23 -2.26 1.94
C ALA A 172 4.49 -1.84 1.17
N HIS A 173 4.34 -1.33 -0.06
CA HIS A 173 5.42 -0.71 -0.84
C HIS A 173 6.06 0.45 -0.07
N VAL A 174 5.27 1.44 0.35
CA VAL A 174 5.79 2.61 1.09
C VAL A 174 6.51 2.17 2.36
N ALA A 175 5.93 1.27 3.14
CA ALA A 175 6.54 0.76 4.37
C ALA A 175 7.88 0.03 4.14
N ALA A 176 8.07 -0.58 2.96
CA ALA A 176 9.28 -1.35 2.64
C ALA A 176 10.34 -0.58 1.82
N ALA A 177 9.99 0.57 1.24
CA ALA A 177 10.88 1.37 0.39
C ALA A 177 11.31 2.67 1.11
N PRO A 178 12.55 2.76 1.65
CA PRO A 178 13.02 3.95 2.37
C PRO A 178 13.02 5.23 1.52
N HIS A 179 13.11 5.09 0.20
CA HIS A 179 13.10 6.19 -0.76
C HIS A 179 11.69 6.52 -1.27
N ALA A 180 10.65 5.80 -0.86
CA ALA A 180 9.28 6.13 -1.20
C ALA A 180 8.86 7.47 -0.57
N ALA A 181 8.03 8.21 -1.31
CA ALA A 181 7.43 9.46 -0.88
C ALA A 181 5.96 9.51 -1.31
N VAL A 182 5.19 10.34 -0.61
CA VAL A 182 3.78 10.59 -0.93
C VAL A 182 3.63 12.05 -1.37
N ALA A 183 3.05 12.24 -2.55
CA ALA A 183 2.64 13.54 -3.05
C ALA A 183 1.11 13.69 -2.97
N LEU A 184 0.67 14.82 -2.43
CA LEU A 184 -0.72 15.24 -2.35
C LEU A 184 -0.94 16.41 -3.30
N LEU A 185 -1.61 16.17 -4.42
CA LEU A 185 -2.12 17.25 -5.26
C LEU A 185 -3.45 17.73 -4.69
N TRP A 186 -3.44 18.93 -4.12
CA TRP A 186 -4.60 19.55 -3.52
C TRP A 186 -5.72 19.76 -4.56
N PRO A 187 -7.01 19.76 -4.17
CA PRO A 187 -8.12 19.99 -5.11
C PRO A 187 -7.98 21.21 -6.03
N ALA A 188 -7.32 22.27 -5.57
CA ALA A 188 -7.04 23.47 -6.35
C ALA A 188 -6.12 23.24 -7.57
N ALA A 189 -5.25 22.22 -7.53
CA ALA A 189 -4.36 21.94 -8.65
C ALA A 189 -5.17 21.38 -9.85
N PRO A 190 -5.00 21.89 -11.07
CA PRO A 190 -5.59 21.31 -12.27
C PRO A 190 -5.20 19.83 -12.49
N ASN A 191 -5.92 19.14 -13.37
CA ASN A 191 -5.55 17.78 -13.79
C ASN A 191 -4.34 17.85 -14.73
N ALA A 192 -3.20 17.40 -14.23
CA ALA A 192 -1.94 17.35 -14.98
C ALA A 192 -1.03 16.23 -14.45
N GLU A 193 -1.61 15.15 -13.95
CA GLU A 193 -0.87 14.09 -13.26
C GLU A 193 0.21 13.48 -14.16
N ASP A 194 -0.03 13.28 -15.46
CA ASP A 194 0.99 12.75 -16.36
C ASP A 194 2.24 13.66 -16.44
N LYS A 195 2.06 14.99 -16.35
CA LYS A 195 3.16 15.95 -16.28
C LYS A 195 3.86 15.92 -14.92
N VAL A 196 3.10 15.75 -13.84
CA VAL A 196 3.64 15.58 -12.49
C VAL A 196 4.45 14.28 -12.40
N GLU A 197 3.97 13.18 -12.96
CA GLU A 197 4.68 11.89 -13.03
C GLU A 197 5.97 12.02 -13.84
N ALA A 198 5.98 12.81 -14.92
CA ALA A 198 7.20 13.08 -15.67
C ALA A 198 8.26 13.83 -14.84
N ILE A 199 7.85 14.69 -13.88
CA ILE A 199 8.75 15.43 -12.99
C ILE A 199 9.23 14.56 -11.81
N LEU A 200 8.31 13.80 -11.20
CA LEU A 200 8.57 13.01 -9.98
C LEU A 200 9.23 11.66 -10.27
N GLY A 201 9.01 11.11 -11.46
CA GLY A 201 9.47 9.78 -11.85
C GLY A 201 8.41 8.68 -11.68
N PRO A 202 8.82 7.41 -11.69
CA PRO A 202 7.90 6.27 -11.65
C PRO A 202 6.99 6.28 -10.42
N VAL A 203 5.67 6.19 -10.67
CA VAL A 203 4.63 6.16 -9.64
C VAL A 203 4.21 4.72 -9.37
N ALA A 204 4.34 4.29 -8.11
CA ALA A 204 3.90 2.99 -7.64
C ALA A 204 2.37 2.92 -7.60
N HIS A 205 1.73 3.99 -7.12
CA HIS A 205 0.27 4.05 -6.96
C HIS A 205 -0.31 5.45 -7.12
N ARG A 206 -1.54 5.52 -7.63
CA ARG A 206 -2.35 6.74 -7.69
C ARG A 206 -3.77 6.48 -7.20
N LYS A 207 -4.23 7.35 -6.29
CA LYS A 207 -5.57 7.32 -5.72
C LYS A 207 -6.22 8.69 -5.69
N ALA A 208 -7.51 8.75 -6.01
CA ALA A 208 -8.34 9.92 -5.77
C ALA A 208 -9.12 9.73 -4.47
N VAL A 209 -9.03 10.69 -3.55
CA VAL A 209 -9.70 10.68 -2.25
C VAL A 209 -10.64 11.87 -2.16
N ARG A 210 -11.91 11.60 -1.88
CA ARG A 210 -12.90 12.65 -1.60
C ARG A 210 -12.89 12.94 -0.10
N LEU A 211 -12.70 14.21 0.24
CA LEU A 211 -12.72 14.68 1.60
C LEU A 211 -13.88 15.66 1.78
N SER A 212 -14.59 15.55 2.90
CA SER A 212 -15.48 16.59 3.39
C SER A 212 -14.65 17.79 3.88
N PRO A 213 -15.26 18.95 4.18
CA PRO A 213 -14.55 20.04 4.84
C PRO A 213 -13.88 19.58 6.15
N ARG A 214 -14.53 18.71 6.91
CA ARG A 214 -13.97 18.07 8.10
C ARG A 214 -12.79 17.15 7.75
N GLY A 215 -12.88 16.38 6.67
CA GLY A 215 -11.80 15.55 6.14
C GLY A 215 -10.56 16.34 5.74
N GLY A 216 -10.75 17.46 5.04
CA GLY A 216 -9.67 18.38 4.69
C GLY A 216 -9.01 18.96 5.93
N HIS A 217 -9.81 19.37 6.93
CA HIS A 217 -9.33 19.89 8.19
C HIS A 217 -8.49 18.85 8.96
N ASN A 218 -9.04 17.66 9.19
CA ASN A 218 -8.38 16.58 9.92
C ASN A 218 -7.08 16.16 9.21
N LEU A 219 -7.08 16.07 7.88
CA LEU A 219 -5.87 15.76 7.11
C LEU A 219 -4.80 16.84 7.28
N MET A 220 -5.17 18.12 7.17
CA MET A 220 -4.22 19.23 7.30
C MET A 220 -3.59 19.30 8.69
N SER A 221 -4.32 18.90 9.73
CA SER A 221 -3.77 18.80 11.10
C SER A 221 -2.63 17.79 11.22
N GLN A 222 -2.62 16.75 10.36
CA GLN A 222 -1.57 15.74 10.32
C GLN A 222 -0.43 16.16 9.38
N VAL A 223 -0.76 16.66 8.18
CA VAL A 223 0.23 17.07 7.17
C VAL A 223 1.14 18.19 7.67
N TYR A 224 0.61 19.08 8.51
CA TYR A 224 1.34 20.23 9.06
C TYR A 224 1.54 20.12 10.57
N ALA A 225 1.48 18.91 11.13
CA ALA A 225 1.67 18.70 12.56
C ALA A 225 2.95 19.37 13.08
N GLY A 226 2.86 20.08 14.21
CA GLY A 226 3.98 20.82 14.81
C GLY A 226 4.16 22.25 14.30
N GLU A 227 3.48 22.66 13.24
CA GLU A 227 3.54 24.03 12.74
C GLU A 227 2.79 25.01 13.66
N ALA A 228 3.47 26.06 14.13
CA ALA A 228 2.91 27.02 15.08
C ALA A 228 1.65 27.73 14.57
N TRP A 229 1.53 27.94 13.25
CA TRP A 229 0.40 28.63 12.65
C TRP A 229 -0.90 27.82 12.68
N LEU A 230 -0.86 26.51 12.97
CA LEU A 230 -2.08 25.72 13.16
C LEU A 230 -2.93 26.24 14.32
N GLY A 231 -2.29 26.80 15.35
CA GLY A 231 -2.94 27.15 16.60
C GLY A 231 -3.19 25.93 17.51
N PRO A 232 -3.71 26.18 18.72
CA PRO A 232 -3.82 25.16 19.76
C PRO A 232 -4.81 24.05 19.39
N PRO A 233 -4.48 22.77 19.65
CA PRO A 233 -5.40 21.66 19.43
C PRO A 233 -6.72 21.77 20.21
N GLU A 234 -6.71 22.40 21.38
CA GLU A 234 -7.89 22.58 22.23
C GLU A 234 -8.95 23.49 21.57
N GLN A 235 -8.53 24.30 20.60
CA GLN A 235 -9.41 25.12 19.76
C GLN A 235 -9.60 24.52 18.37
N ASP A 236 -9.28 23.23 18.21
CA ASP A 236 -9.36 22.50 16.95
C ASP A 236 -8.57 23.16 15.82
N HIS A 237 -7.33 23.58 16.11
CA HIS A 237 -6.38 24.12 15.13
C HIS A 237 -6.98 25.20 14.19
N PRO A 238 -7.38 26.37 14.72
CA PRO A 238 -8.13 27.38 13.97
C PRO A 238 -7.40 27.89 12.71
N GLY A 239 -6.07 27.85 12.68
CA GLY A 239 -5.26 28.29 11.54
C GLY A 239 -5.44 27.46 10.27
N ILE A 240 -5.94 26.23 10.39
CA ILE A 240 -6.20 25.34 9.24
C ILE A 240 -7.21 25.97 8.27
N ALA A 241 -8.19 26.72 8.76
CA ALA A 241 -9.22 27.34 7.92
C ALA A 241 -8.61 28.22 6.82
N ALA A 242 -7.61 29.03 7.16
CA ALA A 242 -6.91 29.90 6.21
C ALA A 242 -6.14 29.10 5.14
N LYS A 243 -5.60 27.93 5.49
CA LYS A 243 -4.89 27.05 4.54
C LYS A 243 -5.83 26.23 3.68
N MET A 244 -7.00 25.83 4.20
CA MET A 244 -7.97 25.03 3.45
C MET A 244 -8.53 25.77 2.24
N VAL A 245 -8.93 27.05 2.41
CA VAL A 245 -9.58 27.83 1.34
C VAL A 245 -8.80 27.78 0.02
N PRO A 246 -7.50 28.15 -0.04
CA PRO A 246 -6.75 28.09 -1.29
C PRO A 246 -6.48 26.67 -1.78
N CYS A 247 -6.27 25.68 -0.90
CA CYS A 247 -5.96 24.29 -1.28
C CYS A 247 -7.20 23.52 -1.80
N PHE A 248 -8.38 23.80 -1.24
CA PHE A 248 -9.65 23.09 -1.51
C PHE A 248 -10.60 23.89 -2.42
N SER A 249 -10.11 24.95 -3.07
CA SER A 249 -10.90 25.81 -3.95
C SER A 249 -11.36 25.15 -5.27
N GLY A 250 -10.68 24.06 -5.69
CA GLY A 250 -11.01 23.35 -6.92
C GLY A 250 -12.03 22.23 -6.74
N SER A 251 -12.61 21.77 -7.85
CA SER A 251 -13.62 20.70 -7.87
C SER A 251 -13.03 19.28 -7.93
N GLN A 252 -11.71 19.15 -8.04
CA GLN A 252 -11.04 17.85 -8.12
C GLN A 252 -10.99 17.19 -6.74
N PRO A 253 -11.03 15.85 -6.67
CA PRO A 253 -10.67 15.17 -5.43
C PRO A 253 -9.20 15.44 -5.06
N LEU A 254 -8.85 15.22 -3.80
CA LEU A 254 -7.44 15.11 -3.41
C LEU A 254 -6.83 13.95 -4.21
N ARG A 255 -5.69 14.16 -4.87
CA ARG A 255 -5.00 13.10 -5.58
C ARG A 255 -3.71 12.75 -4.85
N VAL A 256 -3.58 11.48 -4.52
CA VAL A 256 -2.46 10.88 -3.80
C VAL A 256 -1.62 10.12 -4.81
N LEU A 257 -0.32 10.43 -4.85
CA LEU A 257 0.67 9.75 -5.67
C LEU A 257 1.74 9.16 -4.74
N VAL A 258 1.96 7.86 -4.86
CA VAL A 258 3.08 7.16 -4.22
C VAL A 258 4.16 6.98 -5.26
N PHE A 259 5.35 7.49 -5.01
CA PHE A 259 6.46 7.43 -5.96
C PHE A 259 7.77 7.17 -5.23
N ASP A 260 8.75 6.71 -6.00
CA ASP A 260 10.09 6.45 -5.53
C ASP A 260 10.99 7.62 -5.90
N VAL A 261 11.60 8.26 -4.89
CA VAL A 261 12.53 9.36 -5.14
C VAL A 261 13.80 8.79 -5.77
N ALA A 262 14.11 9.22 -6.99
CA ALA A 262 15.27 8.74 -7.70
C ALA A 262 16.58 9.05 -6.93
N PRO A 263 17.59 8.17 -6.97
CA PRO A 263 18.88 8.45 -6.33
C PRO A 263 19.46 9.80 -6.78
N GLY A 264 19.83 10.65 -5.83
CA GLY A 264 20.39 11.99 -6.10
C GLY A 264 19.36 13.06 -6.51
N ARG A 265 18.06 12.73 -6.61
CA ARG A 265 17.02 13.73 -6.88
C ARG A 265 16.71 14.52 -5.62
N ASP A 266 16.93 15.83 -5.69
CA ASP A 266 16.48 16.75 -4.65
C ASP A 266 14.95 16.84 -4.64
N ARG A 267 14.35 16.47 -3.49
CA ARG A 267 12.90 16.53 -3.24
C ARG A 267 12.38 17.97 -3.29
N ILE A 268 13.16 18.94 -2.83
CA ILE A 268 12.79 20.35 -2.82
C ILE A 268 12.71 20.86 -4.25
N ALA A 269 13.74 20.61 -5.06
CA ALA A 269 13.75 20.96 -6.47
C ALA A 269 12.57 20.34 -7.23
N ALA A 270 12.29 19.05 -7.04
CA ALA A 270 11.14 18.38 -7.66
C ALA A 270 9.80 19.02 -7.25
N LYS A 271 9.66 19.39 -5.97
CA LYS A 271 8.48 20.08 -5.43
C LYS A 271 8.30 21.46 -6.08
N GLU A 272 9.38 22.22 -6.25
CA GLU A 272 9.34 23.53 -6.93
C GLU A 272 9.01 23.42 -8.42
N GLU A 273 9.54 22.42 -9.13
CA GLU A 273 9.19 22.16 -10.53
C GLU A 273 7.69 21.86 -10.69
N VAL A 274 7.11 21.07 -9.79
CA VAL A 274 5.65 20.83 -9.79
C VAL A 274 4.87 22.09 -9.40
N ARG A 275 5.36 22.92 -8.47
CA ARG A 275 4.71 24.20 -8.11
C ARG A 275 4.71 25.17 -9.29
N ALA A 276 5.82 25.25 -10.02
CA ALA A 276 5.96 26.08 -11.21
C ALA A 276 4.99 25.63 -12.32
N LEU A 277 4.75 24.33 -12.48
CA LEU A 277 3.75 23.80 -13.43
C LEU A 277 2.35 24.38 -13.21
N PHE A 278 1.96 24.63 -11.97
CA PHE A 278 0.60 25.07 -11.62
C PHE A 278 0.48 26.58 -11.33
N GLY A 279 1.56 27.25 -10.93
CA GLY A 279 1.53 28.68 -10.58
C GLY A 279 0.74 29.00 -9.30
N LEU A 280 0.40 27.99 -8.47
CA LEU A 280 -0.36 28.14 -7.21
C LEU A 280 0.54 28.09 -5.95
N GLY A 281 1.86 28.09 -6.14
CA GLY A 281 2.85 27.97 -5.07
C GLY A 281 2.57 26.79 -4.14
N LYS A 282 2.67 27.00 -2.82
CA LYS A 282 2.46 25.99 -1.77
C LYS A 282 1.03 25.44 -1.65
N HIS A 283 0.09 25.88 -2.50
CA HIS A 283 -1.30 25.43 -2.51
C HIS A 283 -1.60 24.43 -3.64
N SER A 284 -0.62 24.12 -4.50
CA SER A 284 -0.75 23.10 -5.56
C SER A 284 -0.48 21.68 -5.06
N ILE A 285 0.61 21.51 -4.32
CA ILE A 285 1.14 20.20 -3.93
C ILE A 285 1.75 20.23 -2.52
N HIS A 286 1.61 19.12 -1.81
CA HIS A 286 2.46 18.73 -0.69
C HIS A 286 3.22 17.45 -1.06
N ILE A 287 4.49 17.34 -0.67
CA ILE A 287 5.31 16.13 -0.80
C ILE A 287 5.93 15.91 0.56
N THR A 288 5.88 14.68 1.05
CA THR A 288 6.46 14.27 2.33
C THR A 288 7.97 14.46 2.33
N ASP A 289 8.49 15.01 3.42
CA ASP A 289 9.90 15.34 3.54
C ASP A 289 10.68 14.13 4.10
N THR A 290 10.05 13.28 4.93
CA THR A 290 10.64 12.05 5.49
C THR A 290 9.92 10.76 5.07
N HIS A 291 10.56 9.60 5.26
CA HIS A 291 9.92 8.29 5.04
C HIS A 291 8.83 8.01 6.07
N ALA A 292 9.01 8.42 7.33
CA ALA A 292 8.00 8.29 8.37
C ALA A 292 6.70 9.04 8.00
N GLU A 293 6.82 10.30 7.54
CA GLU A 293 5.67 11.05 7.01
C GLU A 293 5.01 10.35 5.82
N ALA A 294 5.79 9.75 4.91
CA ALA A 294 5.27 8.99 3.79
C ALA A 294 4.43 7.79 4.26
N VAL A 295 4.91 7.05 5.26
CA VAL A 295 4.18 5.94 5.88
C VAL A 295 2.89 6.43 6.52
N ASP A 296 2.94 7.51 7.32
CA ASP A 296 1.77 8.04 8.01
C ASP A 296 0.70 8.56 7.05
N LEU A 297 1.08 9.33 6.01
CA LEU A 297 0.14 9.79 5.00
C LEU A 297 -0.42 8.63 4.16
N ALA A 298 0.40 7.62 3.85
CA ALA A 298 -0.09 6.42 3.17
C ALA A 298 -1.12 5.68 4.04
N ARG A 299 -0.89 5.54 5.34
CA ARG A 299 -1.85 4.95 6.29
C ARG A 299 -3.13 5.75 6.42
N LEU A 300 -3.05 7.08 6.37
CA LEU A 300 -4.23 7.95 6.46
C LEU A 300 -5.10 7.88 5.20
N LEU A 301 -4.49 7.76 4.01
CA LEU A 301 -5.18 7.97 2.73
C LEU A 301 -5.40 6.68 1.92
N LEU A 302 -4.60 5.64 2.15
CA LEU A 302 -4.74 4.34 1.50
C LEU A 302 -5.55 3.35 2.35
N ASN A 303 -5.76 3.62 3.65
CA ASN A 303 -6.69 2.84 4.48
C ASN A 303 -8.12 3.44 4.39
N PRO A 304 -9.15 2.68 3.96
CA PRO A 304 -10.53 3.17 3.88
C PRO A 304 -11.13 3.61 5.22
N SER A 305 -10.83 2.94 6.33
CA SER A 305 -11.31 3.31 7.66
C SER A 305 -10.67 4.60 8.17
N SER A 306 -9.40 4.86 7.83
CA SER A 306 -8.73 6.14 8.09
C SER A 306 -9.39 7.27 7.30
N VAL A 307 -9.67 7.07 6.01
CA VAL A 307 -10.38 8.07 5.18
C VAL A 307 -11.78 8.35 5.71
N HIS A 308 -12.50 7.31 6.14
CA HIS A 308 -13.79 7.47 6.82
C HIS A 308 -13.63 8.34 8.07
N MET A 309 -12.66 8.02 8.91
CA MET A 309 -12.39 8.78 10.13
C MET A 309 -12.12 10.25 9.83
N LEU A 310 -11.23 10.55 8.86
CA LEU A 310 -10.95 11.93 8.46
C LEU A 310 -12.24 12.70 8.18
N ASN A 311 -13.18 12.11 7.45
CA ASN A 311 -14.41 12.79 7.04
C ASN A 311 -15.44 13.01 8.14
N HIS A 312 -15.41 12.23 9.22
CA HIS A 312 -16.51 12.16 10.20
C HIS A 312 -16.10 12.45 11.65
N ALA A 313 -14.82 12.31 11.99
CA ALA A 313 -14.37 12.43 13.37
C ALA A 313 -14.14 13.87 13.83
N MET A 314 -14.13 14.06 15.15
CA MET A 314 -13.80 15.32 15.83
C MET A 314 -12.74 15.07 16.92
N PRO A 315 -11.48 14.79 16.53
CA PRO A 315 -10.44 14.31 17.46
C PRO A 315 -10.14 15.23 18.64
N ASN A 316 -10.39 16.52 18.47
CA ASN A 316 -10.13 17.56 19.48
C ASN A 316 -11.34 17.92 20.34
N ARG A 317 -12.50 17.26 20.13
CA ARG A 317 -13.72 17.57 20.91
C ARG A 317 -13.54 17.32 22.40
N PHE A 318 -12.75 16.31 22.76
CA PHE A 318 -12.47 15.92 24.13
C PHE A 318 -10.96 15.91 24.37
N VAL A 319 -10.49 16.77 25.26
CA VAL A 319 -9.05 16.90 25.59
C VAL A 319 -8.46 15.56 26.09
N GLN A 320 -9.28 14.75 26.76
CA GLN A 320 -8.91 13.43 27.27
C GLN A 320 -8.39 12.51 26.15
N VAL A 321 -8.99 12.55 24.96
CA VAL A 321 -8.61 11.68 23.83
C VAL A 321 -7.16 11.93 23.42
N ARG A 322 -6.77 13.20 23.31
CA ARG A 322 -5.39 13.57 22.96
C ARG A 322 -4.41 13.20 24.07
N ARG A 323 -4.76 13.51 25.33
CA ARG A 323 -3.92 13.19 26.49
C ARG A 323 -3.66 11.68 26.59
N MET A 324 -4.70 10.87 26.54
CA MET A 324 -4.58 9.41 26.69
C MET A 324 -3.86 8.77 25.50
N ALA A 325 -4.03 9.29 24.29
CA ALA A 325 -3.26 8.85 23.13
C ALA A 325 -1.76 9.18 23.27
N GLU A 326 -1.42 10.32 23.86
CA GLU A 326 -0.03 10.70 24.16
C GLU A 326 0.56 9.83 25.26
N ASP A 327 -0.16 9.64 26.36
CA ASP A 327 0.24 8.78 27.48
C ASP A 327 0.50 7.35 27.01
N PHE A 328 -0.37 6.82 26.14
CA PHE A 328 -0.20 5.50 25.55
C PHE A 328 1.02 5.42 24.62
N ARG A 329 1.29 6.46 23.81
CA ARG A 329 2.49 6.48 22.97
C ARG A 329 3.76 6.44 23.82
N GLN A 330 3.80 7.26 24.88
CA GLN A 330 4.93 7.26 25.82
C GLN A 330 5.09 5.93 26.56
N LEU A 331 3.98 5.23 26.84
CA LEU A 331 4.01 3.89 27.43
C LEU A 331 4.61 2.88 26.45
N LEU A 332 4.19 2.90 25.18
CA LEU A 332 4.75 2.04 24.14
C LEU A 332 6.25 2.30 23.93
N ASP A 333 6.68 3.57 23.89
CA ASP A 333 8.09 3.96 23.71
C ASP A 333 9.00 3.43 24.83
N ARG A 334 8.45 3.17 26.02
CA ARG A 334 9.17 2.60 27.18
C ARG A 334 9.01 1.08 27.29
N SER A 335 8.24 0.47 26.40
CA SER A 335 7.95 -0.96 26.37
C SER A 335 8.73 -1.67 25.25
N ASP A 336 8.63 -3.00 25.21
CA ASP A 336 9.14 -3.81 24.10
C ASP A 336 8.12 -3.96 22.95
N MET A 337 7.01 -3.22 22.99
CA MET A 337 5.88 -3.34 22.07
C MET A 337 5.83 -2.19 21.08
N SER A 338 5.81 -2.55 19.80
CA SER A 338 5.69 -1.59 18.70
C SER A 338 4.26 -1.04 18.59
N PRO A 339 4.09 0.24 18.19
CA PRO A 339 2.78 0.75 17.76
C PRO A 339 2.12 -0.07 16.64
N GLU A 340 2.89 -0.84 15.87
CA GLU A 340 2.37 -1.75 14.85
C GLU A 340 1.77 -3.04 15.39
N GLU A 341 2.01 -3.38 16.66
CA GLU A 341 1.51 -4.61 17.29
C GLU A 341 0.16 -4.39 18.00
N VAL A 342 -0.31 -3.15 18.07
CA VAL A 342 -1.48 -2.76 18.87
C VAL A 342 -2.56 -2.08 18.03
N ALA A 343 -3.79 -2.06 18.55
CA ALA A 343 -4.84 -1.14 18.13
C ALA A 343 -5.67 -0.67 19.33
N ILE A 344 -5.82 0.65 19.47
CA ILE A 344 -6.63 1.28 20.51
C ILE A 344 -8.12 1.01 20.25
N ASP A 345 -8.87 0.66 21.29
CA ASP A 345 -10.22 0.12 21.18
C ASP A 345 -11.33 1.08 21.67
N SER A 346 -12.56 0.75 21.26
CA SER A 346 -13.87 1.10 21.82
C SER A 346 -14.01 2.51 22.41
N GLY A 347 -13.70 2.71 23.70
CA GLY A 347 -13.94 3.98 24.39
C GLY A 347 -13.22 5.15 23.71
N MET A 348 -11.96 4.95 23.37
CA MET A 348 -11.13 5.93 22.65
C MET A 348 -11.59 6.14 21.22
N VAL A 349 -12.09 5.10 20.54
CA VAL A 349 -12.67 5.24 19.18
C VAL A 349 -13.89 6.16 19.21
N LEU A 350 -14.79 5.99 20.18
CA LEU A 350 -15.96 6.87 20.34
C LEU A 350 -15.54 8.31 20.70
N GLY A 351 -14.51 8.46 21.53
CA GLY A 351 -13.89 9.75 21.84
C GLY A 351 -13.33 10.44 20.60
N LEU A 352 -12.58 9.70 19.77
CA LEU A 352 -11.99 10.19 18.54
C LEU A 352 -13.05 10.70 17.55
N TYR A 353 -14.15 9.97 17.41
CA TYR A 353 -15.30 10.41 16.60
C TYR A 353 -16.13 11.52 17.25
N GLY A 354 -15.78 11.93 18.47
CA GLY A 354 -16.47 12.98 19.21
C GLY A 354 -17.86 12.58 19.69
N ILE A 355 -18.13 11.29 19.89
CA ILE A 355 -19.43 10.78 20.38
C ILE A 355 -19.54 10.98 21.89
N ARG A 356 -18.54 10.54 22.65
CA ARG A 356 -18.44 10.74 24.11
C ARG A 356 -17.00 10.69 24.58
N ALA A 357 -16.70 11.35 25.69
CA ALA A 357 -15.36 11.30 26.28
C ALA A 357 -15.02 9.87 26.75
N PRO A 358 -13.78 9.39 26.53
CA PRO A 358 -13.28 8.15 27.12
C PRO A 358 -13.00 8.35 28.61
N SER A 359 -13.17 7.27 29.38
CA SER A 359 -12.79 7.16 30.79
C SER A 359 -11.47 6.39 30.98
N ASP A 360 -11.15 5.56 30.01
CA ASP A 360 -10.12 4.53 29.98
C ASP A 360 -9.63 4.35 28.53
N LEU A 361 -8.45 3.74 28.39
CA LEU A 361 -7.86 3.38 27.12
C LEU A 361 -7.67 1.87 27.09
N ASP A 362 -8.62 1.20 26.46
CA ASP A 362 -8.46 -0.19 26.07
C ASP A 362 -7.63 -0.27 24.78
N TYR A 363 -6.79 -1.29 24.65
CA TYR A 363 -6.16 -1.64 23.38
C TYR A 363 -6.09 -3.16 23.20
N ILE A 364 -6.00 -3.59 21.94
CA ILE A 364 -5.87 -4.99 21.58
C ILE A 364 -4.47 -5.29 21.06
N ALA A 365 -3.92 -6.44 21.44
CA ALA A 365 -2.66 -6.96 20.92
C ALA A 365 -2.63 -8.49 21.01
N ALA A 366 -1.78 -9.14 20.20
CA ALA A 366 -1.71 -10.61 20.15
C ALA A 366 -1.06 -11.24 21.39
N ARG A 367 -0.18 -10.50 22.05
CA ARG A 367 0.48 -10.86 23.31
C ARG A 367 0.13 -9.83 24.38
N PRO A 368 0.18 -10.19 25.68
CA PRO A 368 0.06 -9.22 26.77
C PRO A 368 1.03 -8.04 26.58
N GLY A 369 0.52 -6.83 26.75
CA GLY A 369 1.28 -5.59 26.65
C GLY A 369 1.37 -4.84 27.98
N PRO A 370 1.91 -3.61 27.97
CA PRO A 370 1.98 -2.79 29.17
C PRO A 370 0.57 -2.35 29.65
N ASP A 371 0.30 -2.55 30.92
CA ASP A 371 -0.88 -2.03 31.62
C ASP A 371 -0.45 -0.95 32.62
N ALA A 372 -1.13 0.19 32.62
CA ALA A 372 -0.77 1.31 33.50
C ALA A 372 -1.97 2.24 33.76
N GLY A 373 -2.46 2.26 35.00
CA GLY A 373 -3.52 3.15 35.42
C GLY A 373 -4.83 2.89 34.68
N GLU A 374 -5.23 3.80 33.80
CA GLU A 374 -6.44 3.72 32.97
C GLU A 374 -6.18 3.04 31.61
N ILE A 375 -4.99 2.50 31.38
CA ILE A 375 -4.60 1.81 30.14
C ILE A 375 -4.62 0.30 30.37
N GLU A 376 -5.45 -0.42 29.60
CA GLU A 376 -5.68 -1.86 29.75
C GLU A 376 -5.53 -2.62 28.42
N TRP A 377 -4.79 -3.72 28.46
CA TRP A 377 -4.64 -4.67 27.37
C TRP A 377 -5.81 -5.68 27.29
N HIS A 378 -6.21 -6.01 26.06
CA HIS A 378 -7.16 -7.07 25.74
C HIS A 378 -6.65 -7.97 24.59
N ASP A 379 -7.06 -9.23 24.59
CA ASP A 379 -6.68 -10.21 23.56
C ASP A 379 -7.49 -10.10 22.24
N GLY A 380 -8.44 -9.16 22.18
CA GLY A 380 -9.25 -8.87 20.99
C GLY A 380 -10.38 -9.86 20.67
N ARG A 381 -10.60 -10.91 21.47
CA ARG A 381 -11.61 -11.97 21.16
C ARG A 381 -13.04 -11.46 21.00
N ARG A 382 -13.36 -10.30 21.57
CA ARG A 382 -14.71 -9.70 21.53
C ARG A 382 -15.09 -9.17 20.14
N HIS A 383 -14.13 -8.97 19.24
CA HIS A 383 -14.37 -8.31 17.95
C HIS A 383 -14.81 -9.23 16.81
N GLY A 384 -14.64 -10.55 16.97
CA GLY A 384 -14.96 -11.57 15.96
C GLY A 384 -13.73 -12.07 15.20
N PRO A 385 -13.07 -11.26 14.35
CA PRO A 385 -11.84 -11.64 13.66
C PRO A 385 -10.68 -11.94 14.62
N ALA A 386 -9.72 -12.72 14.14
CA ALA A 386 -8.44 -12.90 14.83
C ALA A 386 -7.73 -11.54 14.98
N VAL A 387 -7.00 -11.35 16.08
CA VAL A 387 -6.23 -10.12 16.34
C VAL A 387 -5.27 -9.78 15.19
N ALA A 388 -4.65 -10.79 14.56
CA ALA A 388 -3.82 -10.58 13.37
C ALA A 388 -4.60 -9.89 12.24
N ASP A 389 -5.83 -10.31 11.97
CA ASP A 389 -6.71 -9.70 10.97
C ASP A 389 -7.27 -8.35 11.42
N MET A 390 -7.42 -8.11 12.72
CA MET A 390 -7.77 -6.79 13.25
C MET A 390 -6.67 -5.76 12.95
N LEU A 391 -5.41 -6.16 13.11
CA LEU A 391 -4.24 -5.30 12.89
C LEU A 391 -3.84 -5.21 11.40
N ALA A 392 -4.12 -6.24 10.60
CA ALA A 392 -3.71 -6.31 9.20
C ALA A 392 -4.77 -5.77 8.22
N ASP A 393 -6.04 -6.12 8.41
CA ASP A 393 -7.09 -5.74 7.47
C ASP A 393 -7.49 -4.27 7.68
N PRO A 394 -7.32 -3.40 6.67
CA PRO A 394 -7.59 -1.98 6.81
C PRO A 394 -9.09 -1.66 6.95
N ARG A 395 -9.98 -2.66 6.85
CA ARG A 395 -11.40 -2.54 7.21
C ARG A 395 -11.63 -2.64 8.72
N ASN A 396 -10.70 -3.24 9.46
CA ASN A 396 -10.84 -3.48 10.89
C ASN A 396 -10.17 -2.40 11.73
N HIS A 397 -9.27 -1.61 11.16
CA HIS A 397 -8.55 -0.55 11.86
C HIS A 397 -8.40 0.71 11.03
N LEU A 398 -8.15 1.83 11.69
CA LEU A 398 -7.79 3.13 11.15
C LEU A 398 -6.49 3.64 11.78
N HIS A 399 -5.88 4.66 11.20
CA HIS A 399 -4.65 5.29 11.69
C HIS A 399 -4.86 6.78 11.93
N TYR A 400 -4.32 7.30 13.04
CA TYR A 400 -4.26 8.73 13.34
C TYR A 400 -3.21 9.03 14.40
N TRP A 401 -2.53 10.18 14.34
CA TRP A 401 -1.46 10.55 15.27
C TRP A 401 -0.36 9.48 15.41
N GLY A 402 -0.05 8.77 14.32
CA GLY A 402 0.92 7.65 14.32
C GLY A 402 0.45 6.40 15.07
N LEU A 403 -0.80 6.36 15.55
CA LEU A 403 -1.37 5.24 16.30
C LEU A 403 -2.47 4.54 15.49
N ARG A 404 -2.62 3.24 15.74
CA ARG A 404 -3.69 2.44 15.17
C ARG A 404 -4.88 2.37 16.14
N PHE A 405 -6.08 2.51 15.61
CA PHE A 405 -7.34 2.36 16.35
C PHE A 405 -8.21 1.32 15.66
N VAL A 406 -9.04 0.61 16.43
CA VAL A 406 -10.09 -0.24 15.86
C VAL A 406 -11.07 0.64 15.08
N SER A 407 -11.54 0.16 13.93
CA SER A 407 -12.47 0.90 13.08
C SER A 407 -13.81 1.10 13.78
N LEU A 408 -14.50 2.21 13.47
CA LEU A 408 -15.83 2.48 14.03
C LEU A 408 -16.85 1.38 13.66
N ALA A 409 -16.75 0.83 12.44
CA ALA A 409 -17.60 -0.26 11.99
C ALA A 409 -17.41 -1.51 12.86
N ARG A 410 -16.16 -1.85 13.16
CA ARG A 410 -15.82 -3.00 14.00
C ARG A 410 -16.25 -2.80 15.46
N VAL A 411 -16.07 -1.60 16.01
CA VAL A 411 -16.60 -1.23 17.33
C VAL A 411 -18.13 -1.36 17.37
N ALA A 412 -18.83 -0.95 16.31
CA ALA A 412 -20.27 -1.10 16.20
C ALA A 412 -20.69 -2.58 16.18
N GLU A 413 -20.02 -3.41 15.37
CA GLU A 413 -20.29 -4.86 15.30
C GLU A 413 -20.08 -5.54 16.66
N MET A 414 -18.98 -5.23 17.35
CA MET A 414 -18.72 -5.74 18.70
C MET A 414 -19.83 -5.33 19.69
N LYS A 415 -20.25 -4.06 19.68
CA LYS A 415 -21.31 -3.54 20.56
C LYS A 415 -22.67 -4.14 20.26
N GLU A 416 -22.99 -4.35 18.99
CA GLU A 416 -24.24 -4.98 18.56
C GLU A 416 -24.36 -6.42 19.04
N GLN A 417 -23.24 -7.15 19.11
CA GLN A 417 -23.18 -8.51 19.66
C GLN A 417 -23.24 -8.52 21.19
N ARG A 418 -22.49 -7.62 21.84
CA ARG A 418 -22.37 -7.57 23.30
C ARG A 418 -23.63 -7.03 23.99
N ARG A 419 -24.25 -5.98 23.43
CA ARG A 419 -25.43 -5.26 23.96
C ARG A 419 -25.38 -5.01 25.48
N ALA A 420 -24.23 -4.54 25.99
CA ALA A 420 -24.06 -4.31 27.43
C ALA A 420 -23.85 -2.82 27.75
N GLY A 421 -24.29 -2.40 28.94
CA GLY A 421 -24.09 -1.04 29.43
C GLY A 421 -24.64 0.02 28.46
N ARG A 422 -23.76 0.92 28.01
CA ARG A 422 -24.11 2.02 27.08
C ARG A 422 -24.09 1.64 25.60
N ASP A 423 -23.95 0.36 25.26
CA ASP A 423 -23.81 -0.08 23.87
C ASP A 423 -25.00 0.34 23.00
N ALA A 424 -26.23 0.25 23.52
CA ALA A 424 -27.43 0.66 22.77
C ALA A 424 -27.43 2.17 22.43
N GLU A 425 -27.03 3.01 23.39
CA GLU A 425 -26.93 4.46 23.19
C GLU A 425 -25.78 4.82 22.22
N ASP A 426 -24.64 4.14 22.36
CA ASP A 426 -23.50 4.32 21.46
C ASP A 426 -23.89 3.94 20.02
N LEU A 427 -24.58 2.81 19.82
CA LEU A 427 -25.00 2.33 18.49
C LEU A 427 -25.95 3.31 17.77
N VAL A 428 -26.86 3.96 18.51
CA VAL A 428 -27.75 5.01 17.95
C VAL A 428 -26.93 6.17 17.39
N GLN A 429 -25.85 6.56 18.07
CA GLN A 429 -24.98 7.66 17.63
C GLN A 429 -24.01 7.25 16.52
N ILE A 430 -23.58 5.98 16.48
CA ILE A 430 -22.70 5.45 15.43
C ILE A 430 -23.45 5.28 14.10
N ALA A 431 -24.71 4.83 14.14
CA ALA A 431 -25.46 4.44 12.95
C ALA A 431 -25.52 5.50 11.82
N PRO A 432 -25.73 6.81 12.10
CA PRO A 432 -25.69 7.84 11.06
C PRO A 432 -24.34 7.92 10.34
N LEU A 433 -23.23 7.77 11.07
CA LEU A 433 -21.87 7.87 10.53
C LEU A 433 -21.58 6.72 9.56
N LEU A 434 -22.03 5.49 9.87
CA LEU A 434 -21.81 4.33 9.01
C LEU A 434 -22.68 4.32 7.75
N ARG A 435 -23.90 4.88 7.78
CA ARG A 435 -24.83 4.86 6.64
C ARG A 435 -24.32 5.61 5.42
N GLU A 436 -23.53 6.66 5.60
CA GLU A 436 -22.96 7.44 4.48
C GLU A 436 -21.91 6.67 3.67
N SER A 437 -21.30 5.62 4.25
CA SER A 437 -20.21 4.86 3.64
C SER A 437 -20.64 3.69 2.73
N SER A 438 -21.83 3.12 2.94
CA SER A 438 -22.21 1.81 2.39
C SER A 438 -22.65 1.83 0.92
N ARG A 439 -23.14 2.97 0.40
CA ARG A 439 -23.67 3.08 -0.98
C ARG A 439 -22.63 2.83 -2.09
N GLY A 440 -21.34 2.98 -1.80
CA GLY A 440 -20.26 2.82 -2.79
C GLY A 440 -19.63 1.42 -2.89
N ALA A 441 -19.86 0.52 -1.92
CA ALA A 441 -19.16 -0.77 -1.86
C ALA A 441 -19.70 -1.80 -2.87
N ALA A 442 -21.03 -1.90 -3.04
CA ALA A 442 -21.65 -2.86 -3.95
C ALA A 442 -21.32 -2.61 -5.43
N TRP A 443 -21.30 -1.35 -5.85
CA TRP A 443 -20.95 -0.95 -7.22
C TRP A 443 -19.51 -1.32 -7.58
N ARG A 444 -18.56 -1.14 -6.64
CA ARG A 444 -17.13 -1.50 -6.84
C ARG A 444 -16.96 -3.00 -7.12
N SER A 445 -17.68 -3.86 -6.40
CA SER A 445 -17.64 -5.32 -6.60
C SER A 445 -18.12 -5.74 -7.99
N LEU A 446 -19.16 -5.10 -8.52
CA LEU A 446 -19.68 -5.39 -9.87
C LEU A 446 -18.68 -4.98 -10.97
N VAL A 447 -18.14 -3.77 -10.88
CA VAL A 447 -17.13 -3.25 -11.83
C VAL A 447 -15.87 -4.15 -11.84
N TYR A 448 -15.46 -4.63 -10.66
CA TYR A 448 -14.36 -5.59 -10.51
C TYR A 448 -14.60 -6.88 -11.33
N ARG A 449 -15.77 -7.51 -11.19
CA ARG A 449 -16.10 -8.76 -11.90
C ARG A 449 -16.07 -8.57 -13.42
N LEU A 450 -16.56 -7.44 -13.92
CA LEU A 450 -16.58 -7.10 -15.34
C LEU A 450 -15.17 -6.92 -15.91
N ARG A 451 -14.28 -6.17 -15.22
CA ARG A 451 -12.89 -5.97 -15.65
C ARG A 451 -12.10 -7.28 -15.69
N PHE A 452 -12.29 -8.14 -14.68
CA PHE A 452 -11.65 -9.45 -14.63
C PHE A 452 -12.07 -10.33 -15.82
N ALA A 453 -13.36 -10.40 -16.11
CA ALA A 453 -13.89 -11.12 -17.27
C ALA A 453 -13.34 -10.58 -18.60
N GLN A 454 -13.33 -9.25 -18.78
CA GLN A 454 -12.79 -8.60 -19.98
C GLN A 454 -11.32 -8.96 -20.22
N SER A 455 -10.51 -9.00 -19.15
CA SER A 455 -9.10 -9.36 -19.24
C SER A 455 -8.86 -10.83 -19.61
N ARG A 456 -9.72 -11.76 -19.15
CA ARG A 456 -9.69 -13.16 -19.61
C ARG A 456 -10.00 -13.29 -21.09
N VAL A 457 -11.05 -12.61 -21.58
CA VAL A 457 -11.41 -12.61 -23.01
C VAL A 457 -10.26 -12.10 -23.86
N ARG A 458 -9.65 -10.96 -23.48
CA ARG A 458 -8.51 -10.38 -24.20
C ARG A 458 -7.33 -11.34 -24.27
N ARG A 459 -7.06 -12.10 -23.19
CA ARG A 459 -5.99 -13.12 -23.18
C ARG A 459 -6.29 -14.27 -24.13
N THR A 460 -7.52 -14.80 -24.11
CA THR A 460 -7.94 -15.88 -25.02
C THR A 460 -7.75 -15.46 -26.47
N VAL A 461 -8.13 -14.23 -26.82
CA VAL A 461 -7.89 -13.66 -28.15
C VAL A 461 -6.40 -13.58 -28.46
N ILE A 462 -5.56 -13.09 -27.54
CA ILE A 462 -4.10 -13.01 -27.74
C ILE A 462 -3.46 -14.41 -27.89
N ARG A 463 -3.89 -15.41 -27.11
CA ARG A 463 -3.43 -16.80 -27.23
C ARG A 463 -3.85 -17.39 -28.59
N GLY A 464 -5.10 -17.17 -28.99
CA GLY A 464 -5.62 -17.57 -30.30
C GLY A 464 -4.81 -16.96 -31.44
N LEU A 465 -4.62 -15.64 -31.44
CA LEU A 465 -3.79 -14.92 -32.41
C LEU A 465 -2.33 -15.39 -32.42
N GLY A 466 -1.80 -15.80 -31.27
CA GLY A 466 -0.47 -16.43 -31.14
C GLY A 466 -0.39 -17.79 -31.81
N ALA A 467 -1.42 -18.63 -31.66
CA ALA A 467 -1.48 -19.96 -32.27
C ALA A 467 -1.58 -19.92 -33.80
N VAL A 468 -2.17 -18.85 -34.37
CA VAL A 468 -2.25 -18.63 -35.83
C VAL A 468 -1.13 -17.73 -36.39
N GLY A 469 -0.10 -17.41 -35.61
CA GLY A 469 1.04 -16.61 -36.08
C GLY A 469 0.76 -15.11 -36.33
N LEU A 470 -0.44 -14.62 -36.00
CA LEU A 470 -0.90 -13.24 -36.23
C LEU A 470 -0.54 -12.26 -35.10
N LYS A 471 0.09 -12.75 -34.02
CA LYS A 471 0.41 -11.96 -32.83
C LYS A 471 1.30 -10.75 -33.13
N GLU A 472 2.27 -10.90 -34.03
CA GLU A 472 3.18 -9.81 -34.39
C GLU A 472 2.50 -8.77 -35.30
N HIS A 473 1.63 -9.18 -36.23
CA HIS A 473 0.83 -8.27 -37.07
C HIS A 473 -0.09 -7.37 -36.24
N VAL A 474 -0.73 -7.93 -35.21
CA VAL A 474 -1.62 -7.16 -34.31
C VAL A 474 -0.83 -6.20 -33.42
N LYS A 475 0.41 -6.53 -33.02
CA LYS A 475 1.30 -5.61 -32.32
C LYS A 475 1.71 -4.42 -33.21
N THR A 476 2.10 -4.68 -34.46
CA THR A 476 2.50 -3.62 -35.41
C THR A 476 1.33 -2.68 -35.72
N LEU A 477 0.13 -3.22 -35.94
CA LEU A 477 -1.10 -2.41 -36.12
C LEU A 477 -1.41 -1.54 -34.89
N ARG A 478 -1.21 -2.08 -33.68
CA ARG A 478 -1.48 -1.34 -32.44
C ARG A 478 -0.43 -0.27 -32.14
N ALA A 479 0.82 -0.48 -32.56
CA ALA A 479 1.88 0.52 -32.50
C ALA A 479 1.62 1.65 -33.51
N SER A 480 1.23 1.30 -34.75
CA SER A 480 0.79 2.25 -35.79
C SER A 480 -0.39 3.12 -35.35
N LEU A 481 -1.39 2.54 -34.69
CA LEU A 481 -2.56 3.28 -34.18
C LEU A 481 -2.27 4.17 -32.97
N ARG A 482 -1.15 3.95 -32.26
CA ARG A 482 -0.72 4.76 -31.11
C ARG A 482 0.30 5.84 -31.47
N GLY A 483 0.98 5.73 -32.60
CA GLY A 483 1.89 6.77 -33.12
C GLY A 483 1.17 7.91 -33.86
N ASN A 484 -0.16 7.88 -33.94
CA ASN A 484 -0.97 8.85 -34.67
C ASN A 484 -1.94 9.64 -33.75
N ARG A 485 -1.57 9.84 -32.47
CA ARG A 485 -2.29 10.70 -31.53
C ARG A 485 -1.35 11.53 -30.67
#